data_AF-A0A1Q5TIY8-F1
#
_entry.id   AF-A0A1Q5TIY8-F1
#
_cell.length_a   1.000
_cell.length_b   1.000
_cell.length_c   1.000
_cell.angle_alpha   90.00
_cell.angle_beta   90.00
_cell.angle_gamma   90.00
#
_symmetry.space_group_name_H-M   'P 1'
#
loop_
_entity.id
_entity.type
_entity.pdbx_description
1 polymer ?
#
loop_
_entity_poly.entity_id
_entity_poly.type
_entity_poly.pdbx_seq_one_letter_code
_entity_poly.pdbx_strand_id
1 'polypeptide(L)'
;MGSVNGIYISEDGQHHLTITGSNDSNGSFSGSFISSPTSGGRLTYNQIIGQYAFVSATNYWPAQIGFSAIFIREPRHYVIADYWNGIRTSDGNLLMSGVRTYTTDAGLYDLYTFEKIRFIIAPTEK
;
A
#
# COMPACT_ATOMS: atom_id res chain seq x y z
N MET A 1 17.34 -12.62 -4.39
CA MET A 1 16.66 -12.46 -3.08
C MET A 1 15.33 -11.79 -3.32
N GLY A 2 14.27 -12.32 -2.71
CA GLY A 2 12.88 -11.94 -2.94
C GLY A 2 12.47 -10.67 -2.22
N SER A 3 13.26 -9.61 -2.36
CA SER A 3 12.86 -8.34 -1.80
C SER A 3 11.64 -7.80 -2.57
N VAL A 4 10.68 -7.27 -1.82
CA VAL A 4 9.55 -6.49 -2.35
C VAL A 4 9.83 -4.98 -2.28
N ASN A 5 11.05 -4.56 -1.90
CA ASN A 5 11.43 -3.16 -1.86
C ASN A 5 11.31 -2.52 -3.25
N GLY A 6 10.87 -1.27 -3.27
CA GLY A 6 10.70 -0.54 -4.52
C GLY A 6 9.74 0.63 -4.37
N ILE A 7 9.71 1.47 -5.40
CA ILE A 7 8.71 2.51 -5.57
C ILE A 7 7.72 1.99 -6.61
N TYR A 8 6.45 1.99 -6.24
CA TYR A 8 5.35 1.45 -7.03
C TYR A 8 4.35 2.56 -7.29
N ILE A 9 4.08 2.86 -8.56
CA ILE A 9 3.20 3.95 -8.96
C ILE A 9 2.02 3.36 -9.72
N SER A 10 0.82 3.65 -9.26
CA SER A 10 -0.42 3.27 -9.97
C SER A 10 -0.45 3.80 -11.41
N GLU A 11 -1.10 3.08 -12.32
CA GLU A 11 -1.20 3.47 -13.74
C GLU A 11 -1.81 4.87 -13.95
N ASP A 12 -2.70 5.31 -13.06
CA ASP A 12 -3.33 6.64 -13.08
C ASP A 12 -2.52 7.72 -12.32
N GLY A 13 -1.40 7.34 -11.71
CA GLY A 13 -0.54 8.21 -10.92
C GLY A 13 -1.15 8.69 -9.60
N GLN A 14 -2.31 8.19 -9.17
CA GLN A 14 -3.02 8.67 -7.98
C GLN A 14 -2.48 8.05 -6.68
N HIS A 15 -1.91 6.86 -6.79
CA HIS A 15 -1.35 6.08 -5.69
C HIS A 15 0.14 5.80 -5.88
N HIS A 16 0.93 6.07 -4.84
CA HIS A 16 2.37 5.84 -4.82
C HIS A 16 2.73 5.08 -3.55
N LEU A 17 3.21 3.86 -3.70
CA LEU A 17 3.64 2.99 -2.60
C LEU A 17 5.17 2.88 -2.64
N THR A 18 5.83 3.28 -1.57
CA THR A 18 7.27 3.04 -1.41
C THR A 18 7.44 1.97 -0.35
N ILE A 19 8.02 0.83 -0.73
CA ILE A 19 8.35 -0.26 0.19
C ILE A 19 9.84 -0.20 0.52
N THR A 20 10.14 -0.19 1.82
CA THR A 20 11.49 -0.20 2.38
C THR A 20 11.61 -1.27 3.45
N GLY A 21 12.82 -1.81 3.64
CA GLY A 21 13.09 -2.70 4.77
C GLY A 21 12.31 -4.02 4.74
N SER A 22 12.03 -4.58 3.55
CA SER A 22 11.44 -5.91 3.45
C SER A 22 12.31 -6.96 4.14
N ASN A 23 11.68 -7.82 4.96
CA ASN A 23 12.33 -8.92 5.66
C ASN A 23 11.76 -10.26 5.18
N ASP A 24 12.56 -10.98 4.38
CA ASP A 24 12.18 -12.28 3.79
C ASP A 24 11.95 -13.37 4.85
N SER A 25 12.48 -13.23 6.08
CA SER A 25 12.35 -14.26 7.12
C SER A 25 10.96 -14.33 7.75
N ASN A 26 10.26 -13.20 7.82
CA ASN A 26 8.93 -13.09 8.43
C ASN A 26 7.89 -12.45 7.49
N GLY A 27 8.28 -12.15 6.26
CA GLY A 27 7.40 -11.56 5.26
C GLY A 27 6.94 -10.14 5.60
N SER A 28 7.64 -9.39 6.45
CA SER A 28 7.22 -8.03 6.83
C SER A 28 7.90 -6.95 5.98
N PHE A 29 7.26 -5.78 5.87
CA PHE A 29 7.88 -4.58 5.32
C PHE A 29 7.30 -3.30 5.95
N SER A 30 8.03 -2.20 5.77
CA SER A 30 7.57 -0.85 6.10
C SER A 30 7.68 0.06 4.87
N GLY A 31 7.29 1.32 5.02
CA GLY A 31 7.42 2.28 3.94
C GLY A 31 6.47 3.46 4.06
N SER A 32 6.16 4.06 2.92
CA SER A 32 5.23 5.18 2.81
C SER A 32 4.21 4.94 1.70
N PHE A 33 3.07 5.61 1.82
CA PHE A 33 2.00 5.54 0.83
C PHE A 33 1.42 6.93 0.58
N ILE A 34 1.19 7.26 -0.67
CA ILE A 34 0.46 8.44 -1.09
C ILE A 34 -0.78 7.97 -1.81
N SER A 35 -1.92 8.56 -1.47
CA SER A 35 -3.20 8.30 -2.12
C SER A 35 -3.92 9.60 -2.36
N SER A 36 -4.16 9.90 -3.63
CA SER A 36 -4.88 11.09 -4.07
C SER A 36 -6.28 10.66 -4.54
N PRO A 37 -7.29 10.60 -3.66
CA PRO A 37 -8.66 10.49 -4.13
C PRO A 37 -9.00 11.72 -4.98
N THR A 38 -9.76 11.50 -6.05
CA THR A 38 -10.14 12.53 -7.03
C THR A 38 -10.90 13.73 -6.45
N SER A 39 -11.46 13.62 -5.23
CA SER A 39 -12.26 14.68 -4.59
C SER A 39 -11.72 15.20 -3.24
N GLY A 40 -10.91 14.42 -2.51
CA GLY A 40 -10.54 14.70 -1.11
C GLY A 40 -9.17 15.34 -0.90
N GLY A 41 -8.38 15.51 -1.97
CA GLY A 41 -7.00 15.96 -1.89
C GLY A 41 -6.03 14.86 -1.50
N ARG A 42 -4.73 15.13 -1.66
CA ARG A 42 -3.65 14.15 -1.49
C ARG A 42 -3.45 13.78 -0.01
N LEU A 43 -3.56 12.49 0.31
CA LEU A 43 -3.17 11.92 1.59
C LEU A 43 -1.78 11.32 1.50
N THR A 44 -0.95 11.62 2.50
CA THR A 44 0.42 11.10 2.62
C THR A 44 0.56 10.38 3.95
N TYR A 45 0.77 9.07 3.87
CA TYR A 45 1.08 8.20 4.98
C TYR A 45 2.60 8.00 5.01
N ASN A 46 3.28 8.62 5.99
CA ASN A 46 4.73 8.51 6.12
C ASN A 46 5.18 7.15 6.66
N GLN A 47 4.24 6.38 7.21
CA GLN A 47 4.50 5.05 7.75
C GLN A 47 3.34 4.13 7.38
N ILE A 48 3.68 3.02 6.74
CA ILE A 48 2.80 1.87 6.54
C ILE A 48 3.43 0.64 7.19
N ILE A 49 2.59 -0.33 7.53
CA ILE A 49 3.01 -1.65 7.98
C ILE A 49 2.44 -2.66 7.00
N GLY A 50 3.31 -3.50 6.45
CA GLY A 50 2.93 -4.45 5.43
C GLY A 50 3.46 -5.84 5.66
N GLN A 51 2.84 -6.77 4.95
CA GLN A 51 3.17 -8.18 4.95
C GLN A 51 3.09 -8.75 3.54
N TYR A 52 3.91 -9.76 3.26
CA TYR A 52 3.90 -10.51 2.03
C TYR A 52 4.29 -11.97 2.29
N ALA A 53 3.85 -12.85 1.41
CA ALA A 53 4.21 -14.25 1.44
C ALA A 53 4.41 -14.77 0.01
N PHE A 54 5.56 -15.39 -0.24
CA PHE A 54 5.79 -16.14 -1.47
C PHE A 54 5.06 -17.48 -1.43
N VAL A 55 4.53 -17.91 -2.57
CA VAL A 55 3.90 -19.24 -2.69
C VAL A 55 4.90 -20.37 -2.46
N SER A 56 6.19 -20.14 -2.74
CA SER A 56 7.26 -21.12 -2.58
C SER A 56 8.49 -20.48 -1.94
N ALA A 57 9.22 -21.25 -1.14
CA ALA A 57 10.52 -20.85 -0.58
C ALA A 57 11.64 -20.77 -1.64
N THR A 58 11.44 -21.37 -2.82
CA THR A 58 12.41 -21.37 -3.92
C THR A 58 12.05 -20.43 -5.07
N ASN A 59 10.79 -19.98 -5.14
CA ASN A 59 10.32 -19.04 -6.16
C ASN A 59 9.87 -17.72 -5.51
N TYR A 60 10.60 -16.65 -5.79
CA TYR A 60 10.32 -15.30 -5.28
C TYR A 60 9.25 -14.55 -6.11
N TRP A 61 8.28 -15.30 -6.63
CA TRP A 61 7.05 -14.85 -7.29
C TRP A 61 6.13 -16.08 -7.52
N PRO A 62 4.81 -15.90 -7.63
CA PRO A 62 4.05 -14.73 -7.18
C PRO A 62 4.10 -14.61 -5.65
N ALA A 63 3.76 -13.42 -5.13
CA ALA A 63 3.57 -13.21 -3.69
C ALA A 63 2.19 -12.63 -3.43
N GLN A 64 1.53 -13.08 -2.35
CA GLN A 64 0.49 -12.25 -1.74
C GLN A 64 1.17 -11.10 -1.02
N ILE A 65 0.58 -9.91 -1.09
CA ILE A 65 1.14 -8.70 -0.47
C ILE A 65 0.03 -7.76 -0.05
N GLY A 66 0.15 -7.18 1.14
CA GLY A 66 -0.79 -6.20 1.65
C GLY A 66 -0.15 -5.28 2.68
N PHE A 67 -0.80 -4.16 2.93
CA PHE A 67 -0.38 -3.21 3.95
C PHE A 67 -1.57 -2.46 4.54
N SER A 68 -1.34 -1.85 5.69
CA SER A 68 -2.25 -0.88 6.28
C SER A 68 -1.54 0.43 6.59
N ALA A 69 -2.32 1.50 6.57
CA ALA A 69 -1.88 2.84 6.90
C ALA A 69 -2.98 3.56 7.67
N ILE A 70 -2.61 4.27 8.73
CA ILE A 70 -3.55 5.04 9.55
C ILE A 70 -3.07 6.48 9.59
N PHE A 71 -3.96 7.41 9.26
CA PHE A 71 -3.74 8.84 9.35
C PHE A 71 -4.59 9.41 10.48
N ILE A 72 -3.92 10.05 11.43
CA ILE A 72 -4.51 10.75 12.56
C ILE A 72 -3.91 12.15 12.53
N ARG A 73 -4.76 13.18 12.41
CA ARG A 73 -4.35 14.58 12.53
C ARG A 73 -4.65 15.06 13.93
N GLU A 74 -3.75 15.85 14.51
CA GLU A 74 -4.01 16.56 15.76
C GLU A 74 -4.54 17.98 15.48
N PRO A 75 -5.55 18.45 16.24
CA PRO A 75 -6.34 17.70 17.22
C PRO A 75 -7.18 16.58 16.59
N ARG A 76 -7.31 15.46 17.30
CA ARG A 76 -7.93 14.22 16.82
C ARG A 76 -9.45 14.31 16.64
N HIS A 77 -9.89 14.90 15.54
CA HIS A 77 -11.30 14.98 15.14
C HIS A 77 -11.74 13.86 14.19
N TYR A 78 -10.79 13.24 13.49
CA TYR A 78 -11.08 12.15 12.58
C TYR A 78 -9.89 11.19 12.44
N VAL A 79 -10.19 10.00 11.94
CA VAL A 79 -9.22 8.97 11.57
C VAL A 79 -9.50 8.53 10.14
N ILE A 80 -8.45 8.37 9.35
CA ILE A 80 -8.52 7.69 8.04
C ILE A 80 -7.67 6.43 8.14
N ALA A 81 -8.20 5.29 7.72
CA ALA A 81 -7.43 4.07 7.62
C ALA A 81 -7.55 3.48 6.21
N ASP A 82 -6.42 3.08 5.66
CA ASP A 82 -6.32 2.39 4.38
C ASP A 82 -5.80 0.98 4.63
N TYR A 83 -6.49 -0.01 4.05
CA TYR A 83 -6.06 -1.39 4.02
C TYR A 83 -6.04 -1.88 2.58
N TRP A 84 -4.89 -2.36 2.14
CA TRP A 84 -4.64 -2.80 0.79
C TRP A 84 -4.17 -4.24 0.77
N ASN A 85 -4.63 -5.01 -0.20
CA ASN A 85 -4.22 -6.39 -0.41
C ASN A 85 -4.16 -6.70 -1.91
N GLY A 86 -3.26 -7.58 -2.31
CA GLY A 86 -3.03 -7.88 -3.70
C GLY A 86 -1.98 -8.93 -3.92
N ILE A 87 -1.47 -8.93 -5.15
CA ILE A 87 -0.46 -9.86 -5.63
C ILE A 87 0.71 -9.11 -6.25
N ARG A 88 1.92 -9.62 -6.01
CA ARG A 88 3.11 -9.28 -6.79
C ARG A 88 3.21 -10.22 -7.98
N THR A 89 3.25 -9.66 -9.18
CA THR A 89 3.32 -10.38 -10.46
C THR A 89 4.77 -10.68 -10.85
N SER A 90 4.97 -11.51 -11.87
CA SER A 90 6.29 -12.00 -12.29
C SER A 90 7.22 -10.90 -12.82
N ASP A 91 6.65 -9.81 -13.33
CA ASP A 91 7.34 -8.59 -13.76
C ASP A 91 7.69 -7.65 -12.60
N GLY A 92 7.38 -8.05 -11.36
CA GLY A 92 7.63 -7.25 -10.16
C GLY A 92 6.54 -6.23 -9.84
N ASN A 93 5.58 -6.00 -10.74
CA ASN A 93 4.45 -5.09 -10.53
C ASN A 93 3.49 -5.64 -9.46
N LEU A 94 2.58 -4.77 -9.00
CA LEU A 94 1.54 -5.15 -8.04
C LEU A 94 0.16 -4.98 -8.67
N LEU A 95 -0.76 -5.89 -8.33
CA LEU A 95 -2.18 -5.76 -8.60
C LEU A 95 -2.90 -5.79 -7.25
N MET A 96 -3.46 -4.66 -6.83
CA MET A 96 -3.98 -4.49 -5.47
C MET A 96 -5.39 -3.90 -5.47
N SER A 97 -6.17 -4.30 -4.48
CA SER A 97 -7.40 -3.61 -4.10
C SER A 97 -7.25 -3.03 -2.71
N GLY A 98 -7.96 -1.94 -2.45
CA GLY A 98 -7.91 -1.23 -1.19
C GLY A 98 -9.28 -0.87 -0.65
N VAL A 99 -9.38 -0.72 0.65
CA VAL A 99 -10.51 -0.08 1.34
C VAL A 99 -9.98 1.07 2.16
N ARG A 100 -10.63 2.22 2.05
CA ARG A 100 -10.41 3.37 2.90
C ARG A 100 -11.63 3.61 3.77
N THR A 101 -11.42 3.73 5.06
CA THR A 101 -12.42 4.20 6.01
C THR A 101 -12.10 5.62 6.45
N TYR A 102 -13.13 6.42 6.64
CA TYR A 102 -13.09 7.69 7.33
C TYR A 102 -14.05 7.62 8.52
N THR A 103 -13.64 8.12 9.69
CA THR A 103 -14.51 8.16 10.88
C THR A 103 -14.21 9.42 11.69
N THR A 104 -15.25 10.06 12.20
CA THR A 104 -15.17 11.28 13.02
C THR A 104 -15.54 11.03 14.48
N ASP A 105 -15.13 11.92 15.37
CA ASP A 105 -15.56 11.96 16.77
C ASP A 105 -17.07 12.23 16.94
N ALA A 106 -17.71 12.84 15.93
CA ALA A 106 -19.16 13.04 15.84
C ALA A 106 -19.96 11.80 15.37
N GLY A 107 -19.28 10.68 15.09
CA GLY A 107 -19.93 9.44 14.65
C GLY A 107 -20.27 9.38 13.15
N LEU A 108 -19.86 10.37 12.35
CA LEU A 108 -19.93 10.29 10.89
C LEU A 108 -18.85 9.37 10.35
N TYR A 109 -19.17 8.60 9.31
CA TYR A 109 -18.26 7.69 8.65
C TYR A 109 -18.50 7.64 7.14
N ASP A 110 -17.45 7.26 6.42
CA ASP A 110 -17.50 7.02 4.98
C ASP A 110 -16.56 5.88 4.60
N LEU A 111 -16.86 5.20 3.48
CA LEU A 111 -16.13 4.03 3.01
C LEU A 111 -15.89 4.15 1.50
N TYR A 112 -14.63 3.97 1.10
CA TYR A 112 -14.21 3.99 -0.29
C TYR A 112 -13.52 2.68 -0.63
N THR A 113 -13.83 2.12 -1.80
CA THR A 113 -13.16 0.94 -2.34
C THR A 113 -12.31 1.32 -3.55
N PHE A 114 -11.15 0.71 -3.66
CA PHE A 114 -10.26 0.79 -4.82
C PHE A 114 -10.18 -0.60 -5.41
N GLU A 115 -10.70 -0.79 -6.61
CA GLU A 115 -10.78 -2.10 -7.22
C GLU A 115 -9.65 -2.31 -8.22
N LYS A 116 -8.80 -3.31 -7.94
CA LYS A 116 -7.86 -3.87 -8.92
C LYS A 116 -6.95 -2.81 -9.56
N ILE A 117 -6.36 -1.96 -8.72
CA ILE A 117 -5.38 -0.96 -9.11
C ILE A 117 -4.06 -1.65 -9.42
N ARG A 118 -3.52 -1.38 -10.61
CA ARG A 118 -2.20 -1.87 -10.99
C ARG A 118 -1.15 -0.83 -10.63
N PHE A 119 -0.14 -1.25 -9.88
CA PHE A 119 1.04 -0.46 -9.57
C PHE A 119 2.24 -0.97 -10.37
N ILE A 120 2.89 -0.06 -11.06
CA ILE A 120 4.09 -0.29 -11.85
C ILE A 120 5.32 0.02 -11.00
N ILE A 121 6.28 -0.91 -10.94
CA ILE A 121 7.55 -0.68 -10.26
C ILE A 121 8.38 0.35 -11.04
N ALA A 122 8.81 1.41 -10.37
CA ALA A 122 9.68 2.42 -10.96
C ALA A 122 11.10 1.86 -11.18
N PRO A 123 11.79 2.26 -12.26
CA PRO A 123 13.18 1.87 -12.46
C PRO A 123 14.05 2.36 -11.29
N THR A 124 14.88 1.48 -10.74
CA THR A 124 15.96 1.90 -9.85
C THR A 124 17.09 2.42 -10.73
N GLU A 125 17.47 3.70 -10.58
CA GLU A 125 18.69 4.21 -11.20
C GLU A 125 19.87 3.34 -10.72
N LYS A 126 20.66 2.84 -11.67
CA LYS A 126 21.83 1.99 -11.43
C LYS A 126 23.06 2.81 -11.09
#